data_AF-A0A2J4PJI1-F1
#
_entry.id   AF-A0A2J4PJI1-F1
#
_cell.length_a   1.000
_cell.length_b   1.000
_cell.length_c   1.000
_cell.angle_alpha   90.00
_cell.angle_beta   90.00
_cell.angle_gamma   90.00
#
_symmetry.space_group_name_H-M   'P 1'
#
loop_
_entity.id
_entity.type
_entity.pdbx_description
1 polymer ?
#
loop_
_entity_poly.entity_id
_entity_poly.type
_entity_poly.pdbx_seq_one_letter_code
_entity_poly.pdbx_strand_id
1 'polypeptide(L)' 'MTLIASNRRPEDAVYRHVIPAGEPWLFEVQKGQTLRLLDLEGNQAIDTLFYNADNPRERYDPQRTLRR' A
#
# COMPACT_ATOMS: atom_id res chain seq x y z
N MET A 1 -8.56 -21.05 4.04
CA MET A 1 -8.53 -19.68 3.47
C MET A 1 -7.88 -19.81 2.10
N THR A 2 -8.62 -19.56 1.02
CA THR A 2 -8.09 -19.72 -0.35
C THR A 2 -7.40 -18.43 -0.77
N LEU A 3 -6.11 -18.51 -1.07
CA LEU A 3 -5.37 -17.37 -1.61
C LEU A 3 -5.81 -17.14 -3.06
N ILE A 4 -6.15 -15.89 -3.40
CA ILE A 4 -6.47 -15.48 -4.77
C ILE A 4 -5.26 -14.73 -5.32
N ALA A 5 -4.58 -15.32 -6.30
CA ALA A 5 -3.45 -14.69 -6.95
C ALA A 5 -3.91 -13.49 -7.80
N SER A 6 -3.12 -12.42 -7.80
CA SER A 6 -3.36 -11.27 -8.67
C SER A 6 -2.81 -11.55 -10.07
N ASN A 7 -3.62 -11.33 -11.11
CA ASN A 7 -3.18 -11.40 -12.51
C ASN A 7 -2.47 -10.12 -13.00
N ARG A 8 -2.26 -9.12 -12.13
CA ARG A 8 -1.59 -7.85 -12.50
C ARG A 8 -0.08 -8.05 -12.59
N ARG A 9 0.52 -7.61 -13.70
CA ARG A 9 1.96 -7.73 -13.93
C ARG A 9 2.69 -6.43 -13.53
N PRO A 10 3.86 -6.50 -12.87
CA PRO A 10 4.57 -5.31 -12.41
C PRO A 10 5.01 -4.34 -13.53
N GLU A 11 5.20 -4.83 -14.74
CA GLU A 11 5.56 -4.04 -15.93
C GLU A 11 4.42 -3.14 -16.42
N ASP A 12 3.17 -3.48 -16.09
CA ASP A 12 2.00 -2.67 -16.46
C ASP A 12 1.70 -1.58 -15.41
N ALA A 13 2.56 -1.43 -14.38
CA ALA A 13 2.36 -0.45 -13.33
C ALA A 13 2.58 0.97 -13.86
N VAL A 14 1.60 1.85 -13.66
CA VAL A 14 1.69 3.29 -14.01
C VAL A 14 2.77 4.02 -13.21
N TYR A 15 3.19 3.46 -12.08
CA TYR A 15 4.26 3.99 -11.25
C TYR A 15 4.94 2.85 -10.49
N ARG A 16 6.28 2.87 -10.41
CA ARG A 16 7.09 1.92 -9.66
C ARG A 16 8.24 2.65 -8.98
N HIS A 17 8.40 2.41 -7.68
CA HIS A 17 9.44 3.04 -6.88
C HIS A 17 9.99 2.06 -5.84
N VAL A 18 11.28 2.17 -5.55
CA VAL A 18 11.96 1.44 -4.48
C VAL A 18 12.23 2.43 -3.36
N ILE A 19 11.70 2.18 -2.19
CA ILE A 19 11.89 3.01 -1.00
C ILE A 19 13.20 2.54 -0.33
N PRO A 20 14.21 3.40 -0.17
CA PRO A 20 15.42 3.04 0.56
C PRO A 20 15.12 2.73 2.02
N ALA A 21 15.95 1.89 2.65
CA ALA A 21 15.78 1.52 4.05
C ALA A 21 15.80 2.77 4.96
N GLY A 22 14.78 2.89 5.83
CA GLY A 22 14.66 3.99 6.80
C GLY A 22 14.08 5.28 6.23
N GLU A 23 13.82 5.37 4.93
CA GLU A 23 13.28 6.57 4.30
C GLU A 23 11.75 6.59 4.30
N PRO A 24 11.11 7.75 4.55
CA PRO A 24 9.68 7.89 4.39
C PRO A 24 9.31 8.02 2.91
N TRP A 25 8.07 7.65 2.58
CA TRP A 25 7.54 7.81 1.24
C TRP A 25 6.05 8.15 1.28
N LEU A 26 5.64 9.11 0.45
CA LEU A 26 4.25 9.54 0.31
C LEU A 26 3.88 9.52 -1.17
N PHE A 27 2.72 8.94 -1.47
CA PHE A 27 2.20 8.84 -2.82
C PHE A 27 0.68 8.83 -2.82
N GLU A 28 0.09 9.55 -3.77
CA GLU A 28 -1.34 9.57 -3.97
C GLU A 28 -1.77 8.38 -4.85
N VAL A 29 -2.64 7.53 -4.33
CA VAL A 29 -3.26 6.44 -5.09
C VAL A 29 -4.66 6.88 -5.50
N GLN A 30 -4.89 7.02 -6.81
CA GLN A 30 -6.18 7.45 -7.32
C GLN A 30 -7.23 6.34 -7.23
N LYS A 31 -8.51 6.73 -7.16
CA LYS A 31 -9.64 5.80 -7.14
C LYS A 31 -9.58 4.82 -8.32
N GLY A 32 -9.68 3.52 -8.02
CA GLY A 32 -9.63 2.44 -9.00
C GLY A 32 -8.23 1.89 -9.29
N GLN A 33 -7.17 2.56 -8.82
CA GLN A 33 -5.82 2.02 -8.91
C GLN A 33 -5.59 0.93 -7.85
N THR A 34 -4.48 0.19 -8.00
CA THR A 34 -4.07 -0.88 -7.08
C THR A 34 -2.65 -0.62 -6.61
N LEU A 35 -2.45 -0.59 -5.29
CA LEU A 35 -1.14 -0.53 -4.66
C LEU A 35 -0.60 -1.94 -4.42
N ARG A 36 0.68 -2.18 -4.75
CA ARG A 36 1.41 -3.41 -4.41
C ARG A 36 2.65 -3.03 -3.60
N LEU A 37 2.72 -3.51 -2.37
CA LEU A 37 3.89 -3.41 -1.51
C LEU A 37 4.65 -4.73 -1.64
N LEU A 38 5.93 -4.66 -2.00
CA LEU A 38 6.78 -5.81 -2.27
C LEU A 38 8.02 -5.72 -1.39
N ASP A 39 8.21 -6.70 -0.52
CA ASP A 39 9.48 -6.92 0.17
C ASP A 39 10.50 -7.50 -0.82
N LEU A 40 11.56 -6.75 -1.08
CA LEU A 40 12.56 -7.06 -2.11
C LEU A 40 13.68 -7.96 -1.60
N GLU A 41 14.04 -7.82 -0.32
CA GLU A 41 15.22 -8.46 0.27
C GLU A 41 14.86 -9.50 1.33
N GLY A 42 13.60 -9.54 1.74
CA GLY A 42 13.10 -10.47 2.74
C GLY A 42 13.21 -9.91 4.15
N ASN A 43 12.21 -10.23 4.97
CA ASN A 43 12.14 -9.88 6.38
C ASN A 43 12.09 -8.35 6.65
N GLN A 44 11.65 -7.56 5.66
CA GLN A 44 11.41 -6.14 5.87
C GLN A 44 9.98 -5.90 6.37
N ALA A 45 9.86 -5.06 7.40
CA ALA A 45 8.59 -4.56 7.88
C ALA A 45 8.44 -3.09 7.54
N ILE A 46 7.22 -2.68 7.22
CA ILE A 46 6.88 -1.29 6.94
C ILE A 46 5.67 -0.88 7.77
N ASP A 47 5.73 0.33 8.32
CA ASP A 47 4.56 1.01 8.85
C ASP A 47 3.86 1.73 7.69
N THR A 48 2.54 1.57 7.61
CA THR A 48 1.75 2.23 6.56
C THR A 48 0.63 3.06 7.18
N LEU A 49 0.43 4.26 6.63
CA LEU A 49 -0.66 5.15 6.96
C LEU A 49 -1.42 5.43 5.66
N PHE A 50 -2.75 5.30 5.69
CA PHE A 50 -3.62 5.62 4.56
C PHE A 50 -4.59 6.72 4.95
N TYR A 51 -4.72 7.70 4.06
CA TYR A 51 -5.59 8.86 4.22
C TYR A 51 -6.44 9.05 2.97
N ASN A 52 -7.59 9.70 3.13
CA ASN A 52 -8.30 10.24 1.98
C ASN A 52 -7.47 11.40 1.40
N ALA A 53 -7.13 11.32 0.11
CA ALA A 53 -6.30 12.32 -0.59
C ALA A 53 -6.93 13.73 -0.56
N ASP A 54 -8.25 13.80 -0.62
CA ASP A 54 -9.00 15.07 -0.59
C ASP A 54 -9.29 15.55 0.85
N ASN A 55 -9.13 14.68 1.86
CA ASN A 55 -9.41 15.00 3.26
C ASN A 55 -8.55 14.17 4.23
N PRO A 56 -7.34 14.65 4.60
CA PRO A 56 -6.44 13.91 5.49
C PRO A 56 -6.96 13.68 6.92
N ARG A 57 -8.09 14.29 7.31
CA ARG A 57 -8.74 13.96 8.59
C ARG A 57 -9.40 12.58 8.56
N GLU A 58 -9.83 12.12 7.40
CA GLU A 58 -10.29 10.77 7.16
C GLU A 58 -9.09 9.85 6.88
N ARG A 59 -8.93 8.81 7.70
CA ARG A 59 -7.78 7.92 7.65
C ARG A 59 -8.15 6.49 7.98
N TYR A 60 -7.31 5.55 7.54
CA TYR A 60 -7.41 4.16 7.94
C TYR A 60 -7.41 4.02 9.46
N ASP A 61 -8.39 3.28 9.97
CA ASP A 61 -8.54 2.98 11.38
C ASP A 61 -8.40 1.46 11.56
N PRO A 62 -7.24 0.98 12.05
CA PRO A 62 -7.02 -0.44 12.26
C PRO A 62 -7.94 -1.01 13.34
N GLN A 63 -8.29 -0.21 14.37
CA GLN A 63 -9.17 -0.67 15.44
C GLN A 63 -10.59 -0.90 14.91
N ARG A 64 -11.10 -0.01 14.05
CA ARG A 64 -12.40 -0.23 13.39
C ARG A 64 -12.37 -1.39 12.41
N THR A 65 -11.25 -1.60 11.71
CA THR A 65 -11.11 -2.69 10.74
C THR A 65 -11.11 -4.07 11.40
N LEU A 66 -10.52 -4.18 12.60
CA LEU A 66 -10.42 -5.44 13.35
C LEU A 66 -11.69 -5.77 14.14
N ARG A 67 -12.55 -4.79 14.42
CA ARG A 67 -13.83 -5.02 15.09
C ARG A 67 -14.76 -5.79 14.15
N ARG A 68 -15.14 -7.01 14.56
CA ARG A 68 -16.20 -7.81 13.94
C ARG A 68 -17.53 -7.53 14.61
#